data_AF-A0A0B4K7V7-F1
#
_entry.id   AF-A0A0B4K7V7-F1
#
_cell.length_a   1.000
_cell.length_b   1.000
_cell.length_c   1.000
_cell.angle_alpha   90.00
_cell.angle_beta   90.00
_cell.angle_gamma   90.00
#
_symmetry.space_group_name_H-M   'P 1'
#
loop_
_entity.id
_entity.type
_entity.pdbx_description
1 polymer ?
#
loop_
_entity_poly.entity_id
_entity_poly.type
_entity_poly.pdbx_seq_one_letter_code
_entity_poly.pdbx_strand_id
1 'polypeptide(L)'
;MPDRSNQRWFVIATLASWNLMSGFGFYAYILDCYVNYPFDHQRRQFKYHTFAGTIDKDVVMGITVVMLCQIVSSILLCFALDEKKRTCLIYGIFISLTFPCVCLPVWPLAVTHVSLVLVVLSYYFE
;
A
#
# COMPACT_ATOMS: atom_id res chain seq x y z
N MET A 1 14.37 -16.50 21.00
CA MET A 1 13.47 -15.89 22.01
C MET A 1 12.04 -16.01 21.49
N PRO A 2 11.16 -16.82 22.10
CA PRO A 2 9.80 -17.04 21.59
C PRO A 2 9.01 -15.74 21.39
N ASP A 3 9.21 -14.74 22.26
CA ASP A 3 8.54 -13.43 22.14
C ASP A 3 8.87 -12.67 20.85
N ARG A 4 10.11 -12.80 20.33
CA ARG A 4 10.51 -12.10 19.10
C ARG A 4 9.87 -12.71 17.86
N SER A 5 9.65 -14.03 17.82
CA SER A 5 8.96 -14.67 16.69
C SER A 5 7.50 -14.24 16.64
N ASN A 6 6.83 -14.19 17.81
CA ASN A 6 5.46 -13.68 17.93
C ASN A 6 5.34 -12.21 17.50
N GLN A 7 6.28 -11.36 17.92
CA GLN A 7 6.33 -9.96 17.49
C GLN A 7 6.52 -9.84 15.97
N ARG A 8 7.47 -10.57 15.39
CA ARG A 8 7.70 -10.55 13.93
C ARG A 8 6.45 -10.95 13.17
N TRP A 9 5.80 -12.03 13.60
CA TRP A 9 4.55 -12.50 13.01
C TRP A 9 3.47 -11.41 13.05
N PHE A 10 3.32 -10.76 14.21
CA PHE A 10 2.34 -9.68 14.42
C PHE A 10 2.58 -8.47 13.51
N VAL A 11 3.83 -8.03 13.37
CA VAL A 11 4.15 -6.86 12.52
C VAL A 11 3.97 -7.18 11.03
N ILE A 12 4.40 -8.37 10.57
CA ILE A 12 4.16 -8.79 9.17
C ILE A 12 2.67 -8.89 8.87
N ALA A 13 1.89 -9.50 9.77
CA ALA A 13 0.44 -9.57 9.64
C ALA A 13 -0.21 -8.17 9.62
N THR A 14 0.30 -7.24 10.43
CA THR A 14 -0.15 -5.85 10.44
C THR A 14 0.11 -5.15 9.10
N LEU A 15 1.31 -5.30 8.53
CA LEU A 15 1.63 -4.73 7.21
C LEU A 15 0.77 -5.35 6.10
N ALA A 16 0.61 -6.68 6.08
CA ALA A 16 -0.23 -7.36 5.10
C ALA A 16 -1.70 -6.89 5.18
N SER A 17 -2.23 -6.74 6.39
CA SER A 17 -3.59 -6.23 6.61
C SER A 17 -3.72 -4.77 6.17
N TRP A 18 -2.71 -3.95 6.49
CA TRP A 18 -2.66 -2.55 6.09
C TRP A 18 -2.65 -2.39 4.57
N ASN A 19 -1.83 -3.17 3.85
CA ASN A 19 -1.77 -3.16 2.38
C ASN A 19 -3.16 -3.35 1.75
N LEU A 20 -3.95 -4.30 2.27
CA LEU A 20 -5.31 -4.54 1.80
C LEU A 20 -6.22 -3.38 2.18
N MET A 21 -6.30 -3.00 3.45
CA MET A 21 -7.22 -1.96 3.91
C MET A 21 -6.97 -0.61 3.24
N SER A 22 -5.71 -0.17 3.20
CA SER A 22 -5.33 1.11 2.61
C SER A 22 -5.46 1.08 1.08
N GLY A 23 -5.07 -0.03 0.46
CA GLY A 23 -5.21 -0.24 -0.98
C GLY A 23 -6.68 -0.18 -1.42
N PHE A 24 -7.55 -0.98 -0.79
CA PHE A 24 -8.98 -1.00 -1.11
C PHE A 24 -9.64 0.34 -0.84
N GLY A 25 -9.34 0.97 0.30
CA GLY A 25 -9.90 2.28 0.65
C GLY A 25 -9.52 3.37 -0.35
N PHE A 26 -8.24 3.41 -0.75
CA PHE A 26 -7.76 4.37 -1.74
C PHE A 26 -8.32 4.09 -3.14
N TYR A 27 -8.38 2.83 -3.56
CA TYR A 27 -8.99 2.43 -4.82
C TYR A 27 -10.47 2.82 -4.89
N ALA A 28 -11.23 2.53 -3.84
CA ALA A 28 -12.65 2.89 -3.75
C ALA A 28 -12.87 4.41 -3.82
N TYR A 29 -12.02 5.20 -3.15
CA TYR A 29 -12.05 6.66 -3.22
C TYR A 29 -11.86 7.17 -4.65
N ILE A 30 -10.84 6.66 -5.36
CA ILE A 30 -10.54 7.09 -6.74
C ILE A 30 -11.67 6.66 -7.69
N LEU A 31 -12.20 5.45 -7.51
CA LEU A 31 -13.31 4.95 -8.32
C LEU A 31 -14.60 5.76 -8.08
N ASP A 32 -14.91 6.12 -6.84
CA ASP A 32 -16.03 7.02 -6.50
C ASP A 32 -15.89 8.37 -7.21
N CYS A 33 -14.70 8.97 -7.15
CA CYS A 33 -14.40 10.23 -7.82
C CYS A 33 -14.60 10.13 -9.35
N TYR A 34 -14.15 9.02 -9.95
CA TYR A 34 -14.23 8.78 -11.39
C TYR A 34 -15.65 8.44 -11.88
N VAL A 35 -16.46 7.72 -11.10
CA VAL A 35 -17.80 7.27 -11.56
C VAL A 35 -18.86 8.33 -11.29
N ASN A 36 -18.81 8.99 -10.12
CA ASN A 36 -19.96 9.76 -9.62
C ASN A 36 -19.91 11.27 -9.89
N TYR A 37 -18.76 11.81 -10.30
CA TYR A 37 -18.59 13.24 -10.50
C TYR A 37 -18.27 13.55 -11.97
N PRO A 38 -18.70 14.69 -12.54
CA PRO A 38 -18.27 15.09 -13.89
C PRO A 38 -16.78 15.45 -13.93
N PHE A 39 -16.20 15.52 -15.14
CA PHE A 39 -14.76 15.77 -15.33
C PHE A 39 -14.25 17.05 -14.64
N ASP A 40 -15.06 18.11 -14.68
CA ASP A 40 -14.71 19.42 -14.12
C ASP A 40 -14.98 19.54 -12.60
N HIS A 41 -15.44 18.46 -11.97
CA HIS A 41 -15.78 18.49 -10.56
C HIS A 41 -14.52 18.53 -9.67
N GLN A 42 -14.54 19.35 -8.62
CA GLN A 42 -13.41 19.51 -7.70
C GLN A 42 -12.92 18.18 -7.09
N ARG A 43 -13.82 17.20 -6.88
CA ARG A 43 -13.44 15.86 -6.37
C ARG A 43 -12.63 15.01 -7.34
N ARG A 44 -12.70 15.30 -8.65
CA ARG A 44 -11.79 14.68 -9.62
C ARG A 44 -10.45 15.38 -9.68
N GLN A 45 -10.33 16.59 -9.15
CA GLN A 45 -9.07 17.33 -9.18
C GLN A 45 -8.25 16.99 -7.94
N PHE A 46 -6.97 16.70 -8.14
CA PHE A 46 -6.02 16.55 -7.05
C PHE A 46 -4.83 17.48 -7.31
N LYS A 47 -4.29 18.04 -6.22
CA LYS A 47 -3.07 18.84 -6.26
C LYS A 47 -2.04 18.19 -5.36
N TYR A 48 -0.97 17.69 -5.96
CA TYR A 48 0.18 17.15 -5.27
C TYR A 48 1.38 18.09 -5.44
N HIS A 49 1.74 18.84 -4.39
CA HIS A 49 2.74 19.91 -4.45
C HIS A 49 2.56 20.83 -5.68
N THR A 50 3.41 20.66 -6.69
CA THR A 50 3.45 21.41 -7.95
C THR A 50 2.62 20.77 -9.06
N PHE A 51 2.17 19.52 -8.91
CA PHE A 51 1.40 18.78 -9.90
C PHE A 51 -0.09 18.87 -9.61
N ALA A 52 -0.81 19.62 -10.45
CA ALA A 52 -2.26 19.49 -10.55
C ALA A 52 -2.59 18.38 -11.54
N GLY A 53 -3.55 17.54 -11.19
CA GLY A 53 -4.02 16.45 -12.04
C GLY A 53 -5.51 16.25 -11.88
N THR A 54 -6.08 15.51 -12.83
CA THR A 54 -7.50 15.13 -12.83
C THR A 54 -7.59 13.62 -12.84
N ILE A 55 -8.53 13.06 -12.08
CA ILE A 55 -8.86 11.64 -12.09
C ILE A 55 -9.57 11.33 -13.41
N ASP A 56 -8.80 10.77 -14.33
CA ASP A 56 -9.25 10.24 -15.61
C ASP A 56 -9.13 8.71 -15.66
N LYS A 57 -9.31 8.14 -16.84
CA LYS A 57 -9.23 6.69 -17.04
C LYS A 57 -7.82 6.15 -16.78
N ASP A 58 -6.79 6.93 -17.08
CA ASP A 58 -5.39 6.50 -16.95
C ASP A 58 -4.99 6.46 -15.48
N VAL A 59 -5.44 7.44 -14.69
CA VAL A 59 -5.31 7.42 -13.22
C VAL A 59 -5.99 6.18 -12.65
N VAL A 60 -7.25 5.92 -13.00
CA VAL A 60 -7.98 4.72 -12.50
C VAL A 60 -7.28 3.42 -12.88
N MET A 61 -6.77 3.31 -14.10
CA MET A 61 -6.00 2.15 -14.53
C MET A 61 -4.72 2.00 -13.70
N GLY A 62 -3.99 3.09 -13.46
CA GLY A 62 -2.81 3.10 -12.59
C GLY A 62 -3.11 2.64 -11.16
N ILE A 63 -4.19 3.14 -10.55
CA ILE A 63 -4.59 2.74 -9.19
C ILE A 63 -5.02 1.27 -9.15
N THR A 64 -5.68 0.77 -10.20
CA THR A 64 -6.00 -0.67 -10.33
C THR A 64 -4.73 -1.52 -10.27
N VAL A 65 -3.68 -1.13 -11.00
CA VAL A 65 -2.40 -1.86 -10.99
C VAL A 65 -1.75 -1.81 -9.61
N VAL A 66 -1.73 -0.66 -8.94
CA VAL A 66 -1.22 -0.53 -7.57
C VAL A 66 -1.99 -1.43 -6.61
N MET A 67 -3.31 -1.50 -6.74
CA MET A 67 -4.14 -2.37 -5.91
C MET A 67 -3.78 -3.85 -6.10
N LEU A 68 -3.56 -4.28 -7.33
CA LEU A 68 -3.09 -5.64 -7.63
C LEU A 68 -1.71 -5.89 -7.01
N CYS A 69 -0.80 -4.91 -7.08
CA CYS A 69 0.50 -4.99 -6.40
C CYS A 69 0.33 -5.15 -4.88
N GLN A 70 -0.58 -4.42 -4.24
CA GLN A 70 -0.85 -4.57 -2.79
C GLN A 70 -1.38 -5.95 -2.42
N ILE A 71 -2.24 -6.54 -3.25
CA ILE A 71 -2.74 -7.91 -3.04
C ILE A 71 -1.59 -8.92 -3.16
N VAL A 72 -0.79 -8.83 -4.22
CA VAL A 72 0.38 -9.71 -4.42
C VAL A 72 1.38 -9.57 -3.29
N SER A 73 1.67 -8.34 -2.87
CA SER A 73 2.51 -8.05 -1.72
C SER A 73 1.96 -8.70 -0.44
N SER A 74 0.67 -8.57 -0.18
CA SER A 74 0.03 -9.14 1.01
C SER A 74 0.15 -10.66 1.03
N ILE A 75 -0.03 -11.33 -0.11
CA ILE A 75 0.16 -12.79 -0.24
C ILE A 75 1.62 -13.17 0.05
N LEU A 76 2.59 -12.43 -0.48
CA LEU A 76 4.01 -12.67 -0.23
C LEU A 76 4.39 -12.45 1.24
N LEU A 77 3.84 -11.42 1.88
CA LEU A 77 4.01 -11.17 3.31
C LEU A 77 3.40 -12.30 4.15
N CYS A 78 2.23 -12.81 3.79
CA CYS A 78 1.64 -13.98 4.43
C CYS A 78 2.53 -15.22 4.29
N PHE A 79 3.17 -15.44 3.14
CA PHE A 79 4.15 -16.52 3.00
C PHE A 79 5.41 -16.31 3.84
N ALA A 80 5.81 -15.05 4.08
CA ALA A 80 6.93 -14.71 4.93
C ALA A 80 6.65 -14.91 6.44
N LEU A 81 5.40 -15.22 6.82
CA LEU A 81 5.06 -15.66 8.18
C LEU A 81 5.73 -17.01 8.51
N ASP A 82 5.96 -17.86 7.50
CA ASP A 82 6.81 -19.04 7.61
C ASP A 82 8.28 -18.61 7.56
N GLU A 83 9.03 -18.81 8.65
CA GLU A 83 10.39 -18.30 8.81
C GLU A 83 11.34 -18.80 7.70
N LYS A 84 11.01 -19.92 7.05
CA LYS A 84 11.77 -20.51 5.94
C LYS A 84 11.76 -19.65 4.67
N LYS A 85 10.81 -18.71 4.55
CA LYS A 85 10.57 -17.94 3.32
C LYS A 85 10.96 -16.46 3.44
N ARG A 86 12.12 -16.19 4.04
CA ARG A 86 12.69 -14.82 4.18
C ARG A 86 12.70 -14.02 2.86
N THR A 87 12.92 -14.69 1.72
CA THR A 87 12.89 -14.06 0.39
C THR A 87 11.52 -13.47 0.04
N CYS A 88 10.42 -14.10 0.47
CA CYS A 88 9.06 -13.56 0.25
C CYS A 88 8.85 -12.24 1.01
N LEU A 89 9.53 -12.03 2.13
CA LEU A 89 9.45 -10.76 2.86
C LEU A 89 9.98 -9.60 2.02
N ILE A 90 11.17 -9.77 1.43
CA ILE A 90 11.80 -8.75 0.60
C ILE A 90 10.93 -8.43 -0.61
N TYR A 91 10.44 -9.46 -1.31
CA TYR A 91 9.58 -9.24 -2.47
C TYR A 91 8.24 -8.58 -2.09
N GLY A 92 7.63 -9.01 -0.98
CA GLY A 92 6.41 -8.40 -0.46
C GLY A 92 6.61 -6.92 -0.17
N ILE A 93 7.69 -6.56 0.53
CA ILE A 93 8.04 -5.17 0.83
C ILE A 93 8.29 -4.38 -0.45
N PHE A 94 9.13 -4.88 -1.35
CA PHE A 94 9.48 -4.17 -2.58
C PHE A 94 8.24 -3.85 -3.44
N ILE A 95 7.33 -4.82 -3.57
CA ILE A 95 6.08 -4.62 -4.31
C ILE A 95 5.15 -3.64 -3.58
N SER A 96 5.13 -3.65 -2.24
CA SER A 96 4.30 -2.75 -1.44
C SER A 96 4.66 -1.27 -1.63
N LEU A 97 5.94 -0.97 -1.90
CA LEU A 97 6.46 0.40 -2.05
C LEU A 97 5.87 1.17 -3.24
N THR A 98 5.14 0.50 -4.14
CA THR A 98 4.36 1.18 -5.19
C THR A 98 3.23 2.04 -4.62
N PHE A 99 2.62 1.64 -3.50
CA PHE A 99 1.49 2.34 -2.89
C PHE A 99 1.85 3.71 -2.29
N PRO A 100 2.88 3.87 -1.45
CA PRO A 100 3.22 5.18 -0.89
C PRO A 100 3.51 6.23 -1.96
N CYS A 101 4.09 5.86 -3.10
CA CYS A 101 4.32 6.76 -4.24
C CYS A 101 3.01 7.31 -4.83
N VAL A 102 1.94 6.53 -4.77
CA VAL A 102 0.68 6.86 -5.43
C VAL A 102 -0.33 7.49 -4.46
N CYS A 103 -0.30 7.10 -3.19
CA CYS A 103 -1.08 7.75 -2.15
C CYS A 103 -0.40 9.02 -1.57
N LEU A 104 0.65 9.53 -2.22
CA LEU A 104 1.27 10.82 -1.91
C LEU A 104 0.26 12.00 -1.78
N PRO A 105 -0.82 12.10 -2.60
CA PRO A 105 -1.87 13.10 -2.37
C PRO A 105 -2.60 12.96 -1.03
N VAL A 106 -2.58 11.75 -0.45
CA VAL A 106 -3.13 11.40 0.86
C VAL A 106 -1.97 11.03 1.80
N TRP A 107 -1.11 12.02 2.05
CA TRP A 107 0.15 11.84 2.77
C TRP A 107 0.08 11.03 4.09
N PRO A 108 -1.00 11.07 4.91
CA PRO A 108 -1.06 10.24 6.11
C PRO A 108 -1.03 8.74 5.81
N LEU A 109 -1.61 8.31 4.68
CA LEU A 109 -1.56 6.91 4.24
C LEU A 109 -0.13 6.52 3.85
N ALA A 110 0.57 7.38 3.10
CA ALA A 110 1.95 7.13 2.69
C ALA A 110 2.89 7.02 3.89
N VAL A 111 2.80 7.95 4.85
CA VAL A 111 3.62 7.95 6.06
C VAL A 111 3.37 6.70 6.90
N THR A 112 2.10 6.33 7.11
CA THR A 112 1.74 5.13 7.88
C THR A 112 2.28 3.86 7.21
N HIS A 113 2.14 3.76 5.89
CA HIS A 113 2.64 2.62 5.13
C HIS A 113 4.16 2.47 5.22
N VAL A 114 4.91 3.55 4.99
CA VAL A 114 6.37 3.55 5.10
C VAL A 114 6.83 3.21 6.52
N SER A 115 6.13 3.74 7.53
CA SER A 115 6.45 3.43 8.93
C SER A 115 6.29 1.94 9.23
N LEU A 116 5.21 1.31 8.79
CA LEU A 116 5.00 -0.13 8.95
C LEU A 116 6.06 -0.95 8.22
N VAL A 117 6.42 -0.56 6.99
CA VAL A 117 7.50 -1.22 6.23
C VAL A 117 8.82 -1.16 6.98
N LEU A 118 9.19 -0.01 7.56
CA LEU A 118 10.43 0.13 8.33
C LEU A 118 10.42 -0.75 9.59
N VAL A 119 9.29 -0.85 10.29
CA VAL A 119 9.16 -1.76 11.44
C VAL A 119 9.27 -3.22 10.99
N VAL A 120 8.66 -3.63 9.87
CA VAL A 120 8.84 -5.00 9.35
C VAL A 120 10.30 -5.27 8.97
N LEU A 121 10.96 -4.31 8.33
CA LEU A 121 12.37 -4.41 7.95
C LEU A 121 13.30 -4.54 9.17
N SER A 122 13.00 -3.88 10.30
CA SER A 122 13.84 -4.00 11.49
C SER A 122 13.91 -5.44 12.01
N TYR A 123 12.83 -6.21 11.86
CA TYR A 123 12.81 -7.65 12.22
C TYR A 123 13.43 -8.58 11.18
N TYR A 124 13.79 -8.09 9.99
CA TYR A 124 14.49 -8.90 8.98
C TYR A 124 15.99 -9.02 9.28
N PHE A 125 16.59 -7.97 9.84
CA PHE A 125 18.02 -7.89 10.13
C PHE A 125 18.41 -8.46 11.50
N GLU A 126 17.43 -8.89 12.31
CA GLU A 126 17.62 -9.58 13.60
C GLU A 126 17.47 -11.11 13.49
#